data_AF-A0A6P8VBT4-F1
#
_entry.id   AF-A0A6P8VBT4-F1
#
_cell.length_a   1.000
_cell.length_b   1.000
_cell.length_c   1.000
_cell.angle_alpha   90.00
_cell.angle_beta   90.00
_cell.angle_gamma   90.00
#
_symmetry.space_group_name_H-M   'P 1'
#
loop_
_entity.id
_entity.type
_entity.pdbx_description
1 polymer ?
#
loop_
_entity_poly.entity_id
_entity_poly.type
_entity_poly.pdbx_seq_one_letter_code
_entity_poly.pdbx_strand_id
1 'polypeptide(L)'
;MLFLLSLPQREIRVHNLSVTMTTKHGLITDSFKVVKKAKRGARKAKRPLSPPPTHQESGAATLQEEEELWTLRHFDLDWRFGPCTGISRLHRWERAELHGLDPPEEIRELLQTHTDPEYSLSLWRDYPL
;
A
#
# COMPACT_ATOMS: atom_id res chain seq x y z
N MET A 1 -45.92 -53.38 -17.67
CA MET A 1 -45.48 -52.61 -16.49
C MET A 1 -44.38 -51.66 -16.96
N LEU A 2 -44.78 -50.51 -17.49
CA LEU A 2 -44.92 -49.22 -16.80
C LEU A 2 -43.57 -48.50 -16.62
N PHE A 3 -43.37 -47.55 -17.55
CA PHE A 3 -42.73 -46.23 -17.44
C PHE A 3 -41.23 -46.10 -17.12
N LEU A 4 -40.46 -45.89 -18.19
CA LEU A 4 -39.27 -45.04 -18.19
C LEU A 4 -39.67 -43.61 -17.80
N LEU A 5 -39.17 -43.13 -16.66
CA LEU A 5 -39.33 -41.75 -16.21
C LEU A 5 -38.48 -40.82 -17.08
N SER A 6 -39.11 -40.22 -18.10
CA SER A 6 -38.57 -39.08 -18.82
C SER A 6 -38.75 -37.83 -17.96
N LEU A 7 -37.66 -37.32 -17.39
CA LEU A 7 -37.66 -36.02 -16.73
C LEU A 7 -37.77 -34.91 -17.80
N PRO A 8 -38.64 -33.89 -17.62
CA PRO A 8 -38.67 -32.75 -18.51
C PRO A 8 -37.47 -31.85 -18.26
N GLN A 9 -36.63 -31.68 -19.28
CA GLN A 9 -35.53 -30.73 -19.29
C GLN A 9 -36.11 -29.32 -19.10
N ARG A 10 -35.86 -28.70 -17.93
CA ARG A 10 -36.20 -27.30 -17.68
C ARG A 10 -35.22 -26.41 -18.42
N GLU A 11 -35.68 -25.86 -19.53
CA GLU A 11 -34.96 -24.87 -20.32
C GLU A 11 -34.79 -23.57 -19.50
N ILE A 12 -33.54 -23.27 -19.12
CA ILE A 12 -33.21 -22.03 -18.41
C ILE A 12 -33.22 -20.90 -19.44
N ARG A 13 -34.29 -20.11 -19.47
CA ARG A 13 -34.36 -18.88 -20.25
C ARG A 13 -33.36 -17.88 -19.67
N VAL A 14 -32.17 -17.79 -20.27
CA VAL A 14 -31.25 -16.68 -20.03
C VAL A 14 -31.90 -15.42 -20.60
N HIS A 15 -32.48 -14.60 -19.72
CA HIS A 15 -32.96 -13.28 -20.12
C HIS A 15 -31.73 -12.41 -20.42
N ASN A 16 -31.41 -12.27 -21.70
CA ASN A 16 -30.34 -11.40 -22.16
C ASN A 16 -30.83 -9.94 -22.00
N LEU A 17 -30.64 -9.37 -20.82
CA LEU A 17 -30.87 -7.96 -20.58
C LEU A 17 -29.80 -7.19 -21.37
N SER A 18 -30.18 -6.75 -22.58
CA SER A 18 -29.40 -5.78 -23.35
C SER A 18 -29.30 -4.50 -22.53
N VAL A 19 -28.17 -4.31 -21.84
CA VAL A 19 -27.86 -3.04 -21.19
C VAL A 19 -27.43 -2.08 -22.30
N THR A 20 -28.35 -1.23 -22.74
CA THR A 20 -28.03 -0.14 -23.67
C THR A 20 -27.13 0.86 -22.94
N MET A 21 -25.86 0.96 -23.36
CA MET A 21 -24.93 1.98 -22.85
C MET A 21 -25.39 3.36 -23.32
N THR A 22 -26.14 4.07 -22.48
CA THR A 22 -26.42 5.49 -22.75
C THR A 22 -25.15 6.28 -22.46
N THR A 23 -24.65 7.02 -23.45
CA THR A 23 -23.39 7.81 -23.43
C THR A 23 -23.41 9.03 -22.50
N LYS A 24 -24.20 9.01 -21.43
CA LYS A 24 -24.38 10.12 -20.48
C LYS A 24 -23.65 9.85 -19.15
N HIS A 25 -22.43 9.35 -19.22
CA HIS A 25 -21.58 9.26 -18.04
C HIS A 25 -21.01 10.65 -17.78
N GLY A 26 -21.51 11.34 -16.74
CA GLY A 26 -20.97 12.62 -16.30
C GLY A 26 -19.47 12.53 -15.98
N LEU A 27 -18.78 13.66 -16.00
CA LEU A 27 -17.37 13.68 -15.60
C LEU A 27 -17.23 13.22 -14.15
N ILE A 28 -16.14 12.51 -13.84
CA ILE A 28 -15.83 12.03 -12.48
C ILE A 28 -15.90 13.18 -11.45
N THR A 29 -15.61 14.41 -11.88
CA THR A 29 -15.62 15.62 -11.06
C THR A 29 -17.01 16.14 -10.68
N ASP A 30 -18.07 15.69 -11.37
CA ASP A 30 -19.43 16.22 -11.19
C ASP A 30 -20.12 15.63 -9.94
N SER A 31 -19.63 14.49 -9.44
CA SER A 31 -20.19 13.87 -8.23
C SER A 31 -19.76 14.57 -6.92
N PHE A 32 -18.77 15.47 -6.96
CA PHE A 32 -18.23 16.09 -5.75
C PHE A 32 -18.93 17.40 -5.41
N LYS A 33 -19.43 17.51 -4.18
CA LYS A 33 -20.02 18.75 -3.66
C LYS A 33 -18.94 19.82 -3.48
N VAL A 34 -19.01 20.90 -4.25
CA VAL A 34 -18.13 22.07 -4.07
C VAL A 34 -18.52 22.80 -2.79
N VAL A 35 -17.65 22.76 -1.79
CA VAL A 35 -17.79 23.57 -0.56
C VAL A 35 -16.95 24.85 -0.69
N LYS A 36 -17.59 26.02 -0.60
CA LYS A 36 -16.87 27.29 -0.45
C LYS A 36 -16.19 27.33 0.92
N LYS A 37 -14.85 27.27 0.93
CA LYS A 37 -14.01 27.50 2.11
C LYS A 37 -14.11 28.98 2.51
N ALA A 38 -14.82 29.29 3.59
CA ALA A 38 -14.74 30.61 4.20
C ALA A 38 -13.33 30.85 4.75
N LYS A 39 -12.69 31.95 4.34
CA LYS A 39 -11.36 32.38 4.82
C LYS A 39 -11.49 32.88 6.27
N ARG A 40 -11.48 31.97 7.24
CA ARG A 40 -11.30 32.31 8.65
C ARG A 40 -9.80 32.51 8.88
N GLY A 41 -9.39 33.78 8.93
CA GLY A 41 -8.03 34.16 9.30
C GLY A 41 -7.74 33.67 10.72
N ALA A 42 -6.80 32.73 10.85
CA ALA A 42 -6.25 32.30 12.12
C ALA A 42 -4.74 32.52 12.08
N ARG A 43 -4.30 33.63 12.68
CA ARG A 43 -2.91 33.81 13.10
C ARG A 43 -2.65 32.79 14.19
N LYS A 44 -2.03 31.66 13.86
CA LYS A 44 -1.57 30.67 14.84
C LYS A 44 -0.07 30.85 15.02
N ALA A 45 0.29 31.25 16.24
CA ALA A 45 1.64 31.55 16.68
C ALA A 45 2.62 30.42 16.32
N LYS A 46 3.80 30.82 15.84
CA LYS A 46 4.95 29.94 15.66
C LYS A 46 5.30 29.35 17.03
N ARG A 47 5.05 28.05 17.23
CA ARG A 47 5.66 27.30 18.32
C ARG A 47 7.17 27.29 18.05
N PRO A 48 8.04 27.55 19.04
CA PRO A 48 9.46 27.33 18.86
C PRO A 48 9.65 25.83 18.60
N LEU A 49 10.27 25.51 17.46
CA LEU A 49 10.76 24.15 17.24
C LEU A 49 11.84 23.93 18.29
N SER A 50 11.62 22.96 19.18
CA SER A 50 12.70 22.37 19.96
C SER A 50 13.76 21.88 18.97
N PRO A 51 15.05 22.13 19.23
CA PRO A 51 16.12 21.63 18.39
C PRO A 51 16.01 20.11 18.27
N PRO A 52 16.32 19.52 17.09
CA PRO A 52 16.35 18.07 16.93
C PRO A 52 17.32 17.48 17.95
N PRO A 53 17.01 16.31 18.54
CA PRO A 53 17.92 15.63 19.45
C PRO A 53 19.23 15.35 18.72
N THR A 54 20.29 16.00 19.21
CA THR A 54 21.67 15.79 18.78
C THR A 54 22.07 14.36 19.17
N HIS A 55 21.98 13.41 18.23
CA HIS A 55 22.68 12.13 18.32
C HIS A 55 24.14 12.36 17.89
N GLN A 56 25.00 12.61 18.88
CA GLN A 56 26.46 12.41 18.82
C GLN A 56 26.72 10.92 19.16
N GLU A 57 27.61 10.12 18.59
CA GLU A 57 28.57 10.25 17.50
C GLU A 57 29.19 8.83 17.28
N SER A 58 29.15 8.29 16.06
CA SER A 58 30.21 7.43 15.51
C SER A 58 30.15 7.55 13.98
N GLY A 59 30.78 8.60 13.44
CA GLY A 59 30.51 9.14 12.09
C GLY A 59 30.70 8.23 10.88
N ALA A 60 31.24 7.02 11.06
CA ALA A 60 31.36 6.02 10.00
C ALA A 60 30.23 4.97 10.05
N ALA A 61 29.92 4.44 11.25
CA ALA A 61 28.83 3.47 11.43
C ALA A 61 27.47 4.09 11.14
N THR A 62 27.29 5.38 11.47
CA THR A 62 26.05 6.10 11.18
C THR A 62 25.80 6.32 9.70
N LEU A 63 26.85 6.45 8.87
CA LEU A 63 26.66 6.65 7.42
C LEU A 63 26.23 5.36 6.73
N GLN A 64 26.83 4.24 7.13
CA GLN A 64 26.47 2.93 6.60
C GLN A 64 25.02 2.57 6.99
N GLU A 65 24.65 2.76 8.26
CA GLU A 65 23.28 2.54 8.74
C GLU A 65 22.26 3.41 7.96
N GLU A 66 22.55 4.68 7.72
CA GLU A 66 21.70 5.55 6.92
C GLU A 66 21.55 5.06 5.46
N GLU A 67 22.60 4.51 4.85
CA GLU A 67 22.57 3.96 3.49
C GLU A 67 21.74 2.66 3.41
N GLU A 68 21.91 1.76 4.38
CA GLU A 68 21.11 0.54 4.51
C GLU A 68 19.62 0.87 4.71
N LEU A 69 19.32 1.81 5.61
CA LEU A 69 17.96 2.29 5.84
C LEU A 69 17.38 2.99 4.61
N TRP A 70 18.19 3.75 3.86
CA TRP A 70 17.77 4.35 2.61
C TRP A 70 17.37 3.29 1.59
N THR A 71 18.15 2.21 1.47
CA THR A 71 17.86 1.07 0.59
C THR A 71 16.54 0.39 0.96
N LEU A 72 16.31 0.14 2.26
CA LEU A 72 15.04 -0.42 2.76
C LEU A 72 13.85 0.50 2.51
N ARG A 73 14.03 1.82 2.68
CA ARG A 73 12.99 2.82 2.37
C ARG A 73 12.70 2.88 0.88
N HIS A 74 13.71 2.72 0.02
CA HIS A 74 13.52 2.67 -1.42
C HIS A 74 12.69 1.45 -1.83
N PHE A 75 13.00 0.28 -1.26
CA PHE A 75 12.19 -0.92 -1.42
C PHE A 75 10.74 -0.69 -0.99
N ASP A 76 10.50 -0.04 0.16
CA ASP A 76 9.16 0.31 0.66
C ASP A 76 8.32 1.11 -0.35
N LEU A 77 8.95 1.94 -1.19
CA LEU A 77 8.28 2.78 -2.18
C LEU A 77 8.11 2.12 -3.55
N ASP A 78 8.80 1.01 -3.81
CA ASP A 78 8.72 0.33 -5.09
C ASP A 78 7.42 -0.47 -5.22
N TRP A 79 6.51 0.00 -6.08
CA TRP A 79 5.20 -0.62 -6.28
C TRP A 79 5.25 -2.02 -6.89
N ARG A 80 6.38 -2.40 -7.53
CA ARG A 80 6.51 -3.70 -8.22
C ARG A 80 6.35 -4.88 -7.27
N PHE A 81 6.80 -4.73 -6.02
CA PHE A 81 6.78 -5.77 -4.98
C PHE A 81 5.48 -5.76 -4.14
N GLY A 82 4.44 -5.09 -4.61
CA GLY A 82 3.13 -5.04 -3.95
C GLY A 82 3.06 -4.04 -2.78
N PRO A 83 1.93 -3.99 -2.04
CA PRO A 83 1.73 -3.03 -0.96
C PRO A 83 2.63 -3.32 0.24
N CYS A 84 3.19 -2.28 0.85
CA CYS A 84 4.03 -2.37 2.05
C CYS A 84 3.28 -2.09 3.36
N THR A 85 2.05 -1.60 3.29
CA THR A 85 1.24 -1.25 4.47
C THR A 85 0.70 -2.50 5.16
N GLY A 86 0.72 -2.49 6.50
CA GLY A 86 0.14 -3.56 7.33
C GLY A 86 0.92 -4.87 7.39
N ILE A 87 2.15 -4.92 6.84
CA ILE A 87 3.04 -6.09 6.88
C ILE A 87 4.48 -5.65 7.20
N SER A 88 5.32 -6.57 7.68
CA SER A 88 6.75 -6.32 7.85
C SER A 88 7.49 -6.32 6.50
N ARG A 89 8.69 -5.73 6.46
CA ARG A 89 9.52 -5.72 5.24
C ARG A 89 9.88 -7.13 4.79
N LEU A 90 10.20 -8.03 5.73
CA LEU A 90 10.53 -9.42 5.42
C LEU A 90 9.33 -10.16 4.80
N HIS A 91 8.14 -10.00 5.38
CA HIS A 91 6.93 -10.64 4.83
C HIS A 91 6.60 -10.12 3.43
N ARG A 92 6.86 -8.83 3.17
CA ARG A 92 6.71 -8.26 1.83
C ARG A 92 7.72 -8.87 0.84
N TRP A 93 8.97 -9.02 1.26
CA TRP A 93 10.02 -9.63 0.45
C TRP A 93 9.68 -11.08 0.09
N GLU A 94 9.31 -11.91 1.07
CA GLU A 94 8.90 -13.31 0.87
C GLU A 94 7.71 -13.43 -0.08
N ARG A 95 6.73 -12.53 0.04
CA ARG A 95 5.58 -12.49 -0.85
C ARG A 95 6.00 -12.16 -2.28
N ALA A 96 6.91 -11.20 -2.46
CA ALA A 96 7.41 -10.84 -3.79
C ALA A 96 8.20 -11.99 -4.44
N GLU A 97 9.03 -12.69 -3.67
CA GLU A 97 9.75 -13.90 -4.10
C GLU A 97 8.76 -15.00 -4.51
N LEU A 98 7.73 -15.26 -3.69
CA LEU A 98 6.69 -16.24 -4.00
C LEU A 98 5.94 -15.92 -5.30
N HIS A 99 5.80 -14.64 -5.63
CA HIS A 99 5.18 -14.19 -6.87
C HIS A 99 6.15 -14.14 -8.07
N GLY A 100 7.42 -14.51 -7.88
CA GLY A 100 8.43 -14.50 -8.95
C GLY A 100 8.76 -13.08 -9.43
N LEU A 101 8.72 -12.10 -8.52
CA LEU A 101 9.05 -10.70 -8.84
C LEU A 101 10.53 -10.37 -8.65
N ASP A 102 11.34 -11.37 -8.26
CA ASP A 102 12.79 -11.28 -8.04
C ASP A 102 13.19 -10.06 -7.17
N PRO A 103 12.72 -9.99 -5.91
CA PRO A 103 13.14 -8.91 -5.01
C PRO A 103 14.65 -9.00 -4.71
N PRO A 104 15.36 -7.86 -4.53
CA PRO A 104 16.81 -7.86 -4.26
C PRO A 104 17.18 -8.65 -3.00
N GLU A 105 18.17 -9.55 -3.08
CA GLU A 105 18.61 -10.38 -1.95
C GLU A 105 19.24 -9.55 -0.81
N GLU A 106 19.93 -8.46 -1.15
CA GLU A 106 20.53 -7.52 -0.19
C GLU A 106 19.52 -7.06 0.88
N ILE A 107 18.27 -6.83 0.48
CA ILE A 107 17.20 -6.45 1.40
C ILE A 107 16.95 -7.56 2.41
N ARG A 108 16.91 -8.82 1.98
CA ARG A 108 16.71 -9.96 2.86
C ARG A 108 17.87 -10.12 3.85
N GLU A 109 19.10 -9.94 3.37
CA GLU A 109 20.30 -10.01 4.22
C GLU A 109 20.29 -8.93 5.30
N LEU A 110 19.97 -7.68 4.93
CA LEU A 110 19.80 -6.57 5.88
C LEU A 110 18.71 -6.88 6.92
N LEU A 111 17.59 -7.44 6.49
CA LEU A 111 16.48 -7.78 7.38
C LEU A 111 16.76 -8.95 8.32
N GLN A 112 17.65 -9.88 7.95
CA GLN A 112 18.08 -10.98 8.81
C GLN A 112 19.20 -10.59 9.77
N THR A 113 20.04 -9.63 9.37
CA THR A 113 21.18 -9.16 10.17
C THR A 113 20.73 -8.24 11.30
N HIS A 114 19.73 -7.39 11.05
CA HIS A 114 19.26 -6.39 12.02
C HIS A 114 17.96 -6.82 12.70
N THR A 115 17.92 -6.72 14.03
CA THR A 115 16.71 -6.99 14.83
C THR A 115 15.88 -5.73 15.09
N ASP A 116 16.42 -4.55 14.74
CA ASP A 116 15.80 -3.28 15.09
C ASP A 116 14.44 -3.07 14.39
N PRO A 117 13.47 -2.45 15.08
CA PRO A 117 12.17 -2.10 14.48
C PRO A 117 12.31 -1.21 13.24
N GLU A 118 13.35 -0.38 13.17
CA GLU A 118 13.56 0.52 12.05
C GLU A 118 13.94 -0.21 10.76
N TYR A 119 14.56 -1.39 10.86
CA TYR A 119 14.86 -2.28 9.72
C TYR A 119 13.68 -3.17 9.37
N SER A 120 12.99 -3.73 10.36
CA SER A 120 11.95 -4.73 10.13
C SER A 120 10.58 -4.15 9.71
N LEU A 121 10.25 -2.92 10.11
CA LEU A 121 8.91 -2.34 9.93
C LEU A 121 8.84 -1.40 8.71
N SER A 122 7.70 -1.41 8.02
CA SER A 122 7.47 -0.53 6.86
C SER A 122 7.50 0.95 7.24
N LEU A 123 7.91 1.79 6.29
CA LEU A 123 7.87 3.26 6.35
C LEU A 123 6.53 3.84 6.84
N TRP A 124 5.41 3.14 6.61
CA TRP A 124 4.06 3.65 6.90
C TRP A 124 3.46 3.10 8.20
N ARG A 125 4.28 2.46 9.05
CA ARG A 125 3.86 1.82 10.32
C ARG A 125 3.10 2.73 11.28
N ASP A 126 3.42 4.02 11.30
CA ASP A 126 2.85 4.98 12.24
C ASP A 126 1.65 5.74 11.66
N TYR A 127 1.29 5.47 10.41
CA TYR A 127 0.17 6.14 9.77
C TYR A 127 -1.15 5.45 10.14
N PRO A 128 -2.15 6.17 10.67
CA PRO A 128 -3.46 5.59 10.93
C PRO A 128 -4.18 5.32 9.60
N LEU A 129 -4.40 4.03 9.31
CA LEU A 129 -5.14 3.54 8.14
C LEU A 129 -6.64 3.44 8.40
#